data_AF-A0A182QC29-F1
#
_entry.id   AF-A0A182QC29-F1
#
_cell.length_a   1.000
_cell.length_b   1.000
_cell.length_c   1.000
_cell.angle_alpha   90.00
_cell.angle_beta   90.00
_cell.angle_gamma   90.00
#
_symmetry.space_group_name_H-M   'P 1'
#
loop_
_entity.id
_entity.type
_entity.pdbx_description
1 polymer ?
#
loop_
_entity_poly.entity_id
_entity_poly.type
_entity_poly.pdbx_seq_one_letter_code
_entity_poly.pdbx_strand_id
1 'polypeptide(L)'
;MICNEDVVNWFRNLKSYSRIDTMCVMLNMCLPFELRFLGTCLEDLGRRDAPELRGAELKVNNPQEFIADIASGEPTDQRIRRKMALFLALYRACNHTYANELFKTLESWGARTDLQRLFEEDDQQELLLVYTMATNHPVFSFEQRLHCGEIFSKLKSWEPRASGGQRYSDREESPQSIGQPITLSYATLPGLPQTITSDVTLTPAHYLEPLHTLPVQTDFTIPPPGPPTAAVTPHWVQTVYPQEF
;
A
#
# COMPACT_ATOMS: atom_id res chain seq x y z
N MET A 1 -19.13 12.56 25.77
CA MET A 1 -19.32 12.50 24.31
C MET A 1 -18.08 13.12 23.70
N ILE A 2 -17.28 12.37 22.95
CA ILE A 2 -16.09 12.94 22.29
C ILE A 2 -16.60 13.72 21.08
N CYS A 3 -16.27 15.01 20.96
CA CYS A 3 -16.70 15.80 19.80
C CYS A 3 -15.77 15.55 18.60
N ASN A 4 -16.28 15.76 17.39
CA ASN A 4 -15.51 15.50 16.17
C ASN A 4 -14.22 16.35 16.12
N GLU A 5 -14.30 17.60 16.58
CA GLU A 5 -13.16 18.51 16.62
C GLU A 5 -12.04 18.01 17.54
N ASP A 6 -12.38 17.42 18.69
CA ASP A 6 -11.41 16.83 19.61
C ASP A 6 -10.65 15.67 18.96
N VAL A 7 -11.35 14.82 18.20
CA VAL A 7 -10.74 13.68 17.49
C VAL A 7 -9.80 14.17 16.40
N VAL A 8 -10.22 15.17 15.62
CA VAL A 8 -9.39 15.76 14.56
C VAL A 8 -8.15 16.44 15.15
N ASN A 9 -8.32 17.18 16.25
CA ASN A 9 -7.21 17.87 16.91
C ASN A 9 -6.24 16.86 17.53
N TRP A 10 -6.75 15.81 18.18
CA TRP A 10 -5.94 14.70 18.67
C TRP A 10 -5.13 14.06 17.55
N PHE A 11 -5.77 13.67 16.44
CA PHE A 11 -5.10 13.02 15.31
C PHE A 11 -4.03 13.92 14.68
N ARG A 12 -4.30 15.23 14.58
CA ARG A 12 -3.33 16.22 14.07
C ARG A 12 -2.07 16.29 14.92
N ASN A 13 -2.21 16.18 16.24
CA ASN A 13 -1.12 16.30 17.20
C ASN A 13 -0.29 15.01 17.34
N LEU A 14 -0.74 13.88 16.77
CA LEU A 14 0.04 12.65 16.72
C LEU A 14 1.30 12.83 15.88
N LYS A 15 2.38 12.16 16.29
CA LYS A 15 3.60 12.00 15.50
C LYS A 15 3.28 11.24 14.20
N SER A 16 4.10 11.44 13.17
CA SER A 16 3.84 10.88 11.82
C SER A 16 3.65 9.36 11.83
N TYR A 17 4.49 8.61 12.56
CA TYR A 17 4.38 7.16 12.68
C TYR A 17 3.07 6.74 13.36
N SER A 18 2.66 7.42 14.44
CA SER A 18 1.39 7.17 15.13
C SER A 18 0.17 7.43 14.25
N ARG A 19 0.20 8.45 13.39
CA ARG A 19 -0.91 8.71 12.43
C ARG A 19 -1.09 7.56 11.45
N ILE A 20 0.01 7.07 10.87
CA ILE A 20 -0.03 5.95 9.92
C ILE A 20 -0.56 4.69 10.61
N ASP A 21 -0.03 4.36 11.80
CA ASP A 21 -0.47 3.21 12.57
C ASP A 21 -1.97 3.27 12.91
N THR A 22 -2.42 4.43 13.40
CA THR A 22 -3.83 4.69 13.70
C THR A 22 -4.72 4.49 12.47
N MET A 23 -4.32 5.03 11.32
CA MET A 23 -5.08 4.86 10.07
C MET A 23 -5.13 3.41 9.62
N CYS A 24 -4.02 2.67 9.70
CA CYS A 24 -3.99 1.24 9.38
C CYS A 24 -4.94 0.44 10.28
N VAL A 25 -4.94 0.72 11.58
CA VAL A 25 -5.88 0.10 12.53
C VAL A 25 -7.33 0.44 12.19
N MET A 26 -7.65 1.71 11.95
CA MET A 26 -9.01 2.13 11.59
C MET A 26 -9.50 1.47 10.29
N LEU A 27 -8.66 1.42 9.26
CA LEU A 27 -8.98 0.77 7.99
C LEU A 27 -9.22 -0.74 8.16
N ASN A 28 -8.45 -1.42 9.02
CA ASN A 28 -8.67 -2.84 9.31
C ASN A 28 -10.01 -3.14 9.99
N MET A 29 -10.66 -2.14 10.59
CA MET A 29 -11.98 -2.27 11.21
C MET A 29 -13.13 -1.97 10.25
N CYS A 30 -12.85 -1.49 9.03
CA CYS A 30 -13.86 -1.18 8.02
C CYS A 30 -14.40 -2.44 7.33
N LEU A 31 -15.65 -2.37 6.91
CA LEU A 31 -16.29 -3.41 6.08
C LEU A 31 -15.76 -3.36 4.63
N PRO A 32 -15.86 -4.45 3.86
CA PRO A 32 -15.29 -4.50 2.51
C PRO A 32 -15.76 -3.39 1.55
N PHE A 33 -17.04 -3.02 1.59
CA PHE A 33 -17.56 -1.93 0.75
C PHE A 33 -17.09 -0.55 1.21
N GLU A 34 -16.92 -0.36 2.52
CA GLU A 34 -16.39 0.88 3.11
C GLU A 34 -14.93 1.05 2.69
N LEU A 35 -14.14 -0.02 2.77
CA LEU A 35 -12.77 -0.04 2.25
C LEU A 35 -12.71 0.29 0.75
N ARG A 36 -13.64 -0.25 -0.06
CA ARG A 36 -13.69 0.05 -1.50
C ARG A 36 -14.01 1.53 -1.76
N PHE A 37 -14.93 2.10 -0.99
CA PHE A 37 -15.25 3.52 -1.05
C PHE A 37 -14.07 4.39 -0.61
N LEU A 38 -13.46 4.09 0.55
CA LEU A 38 -12.29 4.80 1.06
C LEU A 38 -11.11 4.73 0.10
N GLY A 39 -10.90 3.60 -0.57
CA GLY A 39 -9.90 3.47 -1.63
C GLY A 39 -10.10 4.50 -2.75
N THR A 40 -11.35 4.74 -3.17
CA THR A 40 -11.68 5.76 -4.18
C THR A 40 -11.36 7.17 -3.68
N CYS A 41 -11.66 7.47 -2.42
CA CYS A 41 -11.32 8.77 -1.81
C CYS A 41 -9.80 8.97 -1.70
N LEU A 42 -9.06 7.92 -1.33
CA LEU A 42 -7.60 7.95 -1.22
C LEU A 42 -6.93 8.15 -2.59
N GLU A 43 -7.43 7.47 -3.64
CA GLU A 43 -6.97 7.67 -5.03
C GLU A 43 -7.20 9.11 -5.50
N ASP A 44 -8.33 9.71 -5.14
CA ASP A 44 -8.64 11.09 -5.50
C ASP A 44 -7.70 12.09 -4.80
N LEU A 45 -7.48 11.93 -3.49
CA LEU A 45 -6.55 12.75 -2.72
C LEU A 45 -5.10 12.61 -3.21
N GLY A 46 -4.67 11.39 -3.53
CA GLY A 46 -3.31 11.10 -3.99
C GLY A 46 -3.01 11.63 -5.40
N ARG A 47 -4.03 11.91 -6.22
CA ARG A 47 -3.84 12.37 -7.60
C ARG A 47 -3.05 13.68 -7.70
N ARG A 48 -3.16 14.55 -6.69
CA ARG A 48 -2.47 15.84 -6.68
C ARG A 48 -0.95 15.69 -6.70
N ASP A 49 -0.43 14.73 -5.93
CA ASP A 49 1.00 14.57 -5.70
C ASP A 49 1.60 13.44 -6.58
N ALA A 50 0.74 12.71 -7.32
CA ALA A 50 1.13 11.60 -8.19
C ALA A 50 2.19 11.95 -9.26
N PRO A 51 2.15 13.11 -9.96
CA PRO A 51 3.18 13.45 -10.94
C PRO A 51 4.58 13.59 -10.34
N GLU A 52 4.67 14.16 -9.14
CA GLU A 52 5.94 14.37 -8.44
C GLU A 52 6.53 13.04 -7.93
N LEU A 53 5.66 12.14 -7.47
CA LEU A 53 6.07 10.83 -6.93
C LEU A 53 6.36 9.79 -8.04
N ARG A 54 5.93 10.04 -9.28
CA ARG A 54 5.98 9.06 -10.36
C ARG A 54 7.39 8.53 -10.64
N GLY A 55 8.40 9.40 -10.61
CA GLY A 55 9.80 8.98 -10.84
C GLY A 55 10.30 8.03 -9.76
N ALA A 56 10.02 8.34 -8.49
CA ALA A 56 10.38 7.48 -7.36
C ALA A 56 9.61 6.15 -7.38
N GLU A 57 8.33 6.18 -7.79
CA GLU A 57 7.50 4.99 -7.93
C GLU A 57 8.05 4.03 -9.00
N LEU A 58 8.46 4.56 -10.16
CA LEU A 58 9.09 3.75 -11.21
C LEU A 58 10.40 3.13 -10.72
N LYS A 59 11.20 3.90 -9.98
CA LYS A 59 12.48 3.45 -9.44
C LYS A 59 12.33 2.34 -8.41
N VAL A 60 11.46 2.52 -7.40
CA VAL A 60 11.27 1.52 -6.33
C VAL A 60 10.68 0.20 -6.85
N ASN A 61 9.94 0.26 -7.95
CA ASN A 61 9.37 -0.91 -8.60
C ASN A 61 10.27 -1.51 -9.70
N ASN A 62 11.51 -1.03 -9.84
CA ASN A 62 12.57 -1.63 -10.65
C ASN A 62 13.57 -2.37 -9.73
N PRO A 63 13.64 -3.72 -9.73
CA PRO A 63 14.48 -4.49 -8.82
C PRO A 63 15.96 -4.08 -8.83
N GLN A 64 16.53 -3.81 -10.00
CA GLN A 64 17.96 -3.55 -10.13
C GLN A 64 18.35 -2.20 -9.52
N GLU A 65 17.58 -1.16 -9.85
CA GLU A 65 17.80 0.18 -9.31
C GLU A 65 17.48 0.24 -7.81
N PHE A 66 16.43 -0.45 -7.38
CA PHE A 66 16.01 -0.50 -6.00
C PHE A 66 17.04 -1.17 -5.09
N ILE A 67 17.52 -2.37 -5.45
CA ILE A 67 18.52 -3.10 -4.65
C ILE A 67 19.81 -2.29 -4.53
N ALA A 68 20.30 -1.71 -5.63
CA ALA A 68 21.48 -0.85 -5.61
C ALA A 68 21.31 0.36 -4.67
N ASP A 69 20.11 0.93 -4.64
CA ASP A 69 19.77 2.09 -3.85
C ASP A 69 19.66 1.82 -2.33
N ILE A 70 19.30 0.60 -1.92
CA ILE A 70 19.15 0.23 -0.50
C ILE A 70 20.41 -0.43 0.07
N ALA A 71 21.20 -1.13 -0.75
CA ALA A 71 22.35 -1.91 -0.30
C ALA A 71 23.50 -1.08 0.30
N SER A 72 23.51 0.23 0.07
CA SER A 72 24.57 1.15 0.54
C SER A 72 24.12 2.12 1.63
N GLY A 73 22.85 2.03 2.05
CA GLY A 73 22.25 3.01 2.95
C GLY A 73 22.44 2.67 4.42
N GLU A 74 23.02 3.61 5.18
CA GLU A 74 23.10 3.53 6.64
C GLU A 74 21.90 4.23 7.32
N PRO A 75 21.35 3.68 8.42
CA PRO A 75 20.23 4.29 9.14
C PRO A 75 20.59 5.61 9.82
N THR A 76 21.88 5.91 9.99
CA THR A 76 22.36 7.20 10.52
C THR A 76 22.23 8.35 9.52
N ASP A 77 22.11 8.06 8.23
CA ASP A 77 21.90 9.09 7.20
C ASP A 77 20.41 9.42 7.04
N GLN A 78 20.06 10.68 7.31
CA GLN A 78 18.71 11.21 7.15
C GLN A 78 18.14 11.00 5.74
N ARG A 79 18.95 11.15 4.70
CA ARG A 79 18.51 10.98 3.31
C ARG A 79 18.08 9.54 3.07
N ILE A 80 18.81 8.60 3.64
CA ILE A 80 18.53 7.17 3.53
C ILE A 80 17.25 6.81 4.28
N ARG A 81 17.03 7.30 5.51
CA ARG A 81 15.79 7.06 6.25
C ARG A 81 14.56 7.59 5.54
N ARG A 82 14.61 8.83 5.04
CA ARG A 82 13.50 9.45 4.29
C ARG A 82 13.23 8.73 2.97
N LYS A 83 14.28 8.36 2.25
CA LYS A 83 14.18 7.55 1.03
C LYS A 83 13.54 6.20 1.32
N MET A 84 13.88 5.57 2.44
CA MET A 84 13.29 4.30 2.86
C MET A 84 11.79 4.41 3.15
N ALA A 85 11.35 5.45 3.86
CA ALA A 85 9.93 5.72 4.09
C ALA A 85 9.19 5.97 2.76
N LEU A 86 9.78 6.75 1.85
CA LEU A 86 9.22 6.99 0.52
C LEU A 86 9.10 5.69 -0.29
N PHE A 87 10.11 4.84 -0.24
CA PHE A 87 10.10 3.56 -0.92
C PHE A 87 9.00 2.65 -0.38
N LEU A 88 8.88 2.51 0.93
CA LEU A 88 7.78 1.75 1.56
C LEU A 88 6.40 2.30 1.19
N ALA A 89 6.26 3.61 0.98
CA ALA A 89 4.98 4.19 0.56
C ALA A 89 4.62 3.89 -0.90
N LEU A 90 5.61 3.71 -1.78
CA LEU A 90 5.44 3.56 -3.23
C LEU A 90 5.65 2.11 -3.73
N TYR A 91 6.04 1.20 -2.84
CA TYR A 91 6.30 -0.19 -3.18
C TYR A 91 4.98 -0.93 -3.46
N ARG A 92 4.86 -1.54 -4.65
CA ARG A 92 3.65 -2.26 -5.02
C ARG A 92 3.63 -3.66 -4.39
N ALA A 93 2.53 -3.99 -3.73
CA ALA A 93 2.34 -5.23 -2.97
C ALA A 93 2.44 -6.54 -3.80
N CYS A 94 2.55 -6.46 -5.13
CA CYS A 94 2.58 -7.62 -6.02
C CYS A 94 4.00 -8.11 -6.37
N ASN A 95 5.07 -7.55 -5.80
CA ASN A 95 6.45 -7.88 -6.16
C ASN A 95 7.27 -8.43 -4.98
N HIS A 96 7.12 -9.73 -4.69
CA HIS A 96 7.71 -10.36 -3.49
C HIS A 96 9.22 -10.67 -3.62
N THR A 97 9.79 -10.70 -4.84
CA THR A 97 11.14 -11.24 -5.05
C THR A 97 12.24 -10.42 -4.38
N TYR A 98 12.15 -9.09 -4.38
CA TYR A 98 13.14 -8.20 -3.74
C TYR A 98 12.63 -7.53 -2.47
N ALA A 99 11.41 -7.85 -2.03
CA ALA A 99 10.92 -7.49 -0.70
C ALA A 99 11.81 -8.09 0.41
N ASN A 100 12.40 -9.26 0.15
CA ASN A 100 13.36 -9.89 1.05
C ASN A 100 14.66 -9.09 1.21
N GLU A 101 15.16 -8.45 0.14
CA GLU A 101 16.37 -7.60 0.22
C GLU A 101 16.09 -6.32 1.01
N LEU A 102 14.90 -5.75 0.83
CA LEU A 102 14.41 -4.66 1.66
C LEU A 102 14.32 -5.08 3.13
N PHE A 103 13.74 -6.24 3.42
CA PHE A 103 13.63 -6.76 4.78
C PHE A 103 15.01 -6.99 5.41
N LYS A 104 15.96 -7.63 4.72
CA LYS A 104 17.33 -7.83 5.23
C LYS A 104 18.01 -6.51 5.56
N THR A 105 17.78 -5.47 4.75
CA THR A 105 18.30 -4.12 5.02
C THR A 105 17.71 -3.59 6.34
N LEU A 106 16.39 -3.65 6.49
CA LEU A 106 15.70 -3.22 7.73
C LEU A 106 16.10 -4.07 8.95
N GLU A 107 16.30 -5.36 8.80
CA GLU A 107 16.79 -6.26 9.85
C GLU A 107 18.19 -5.85 10.31
N SER A 108 19.11 -5.61 9.35
CA SER A 108 20.46 -5.17 9.65
C SER A 108 20.51 -3.84 10.40
N TRP A 109 19.60 -2.90 10.07
CA TRP A 109 19.45 -1.65 10.80
C TRP A 109 18.97 -1.91 12.24
N GLY A 110 17.98 -2.79 12.44
CA GLY A 110 17.43 -3.09 13.77
C GLY A 110 18.38 -3.86 14.70
N ALA A 111 19.29 -4.63 14.12
CA ALA A 111 20.34 -5.37 14.81
C ALA A 111 21.39 -4.45 15.45
N ARG A 112 21.54 -3.21 14.96
CA ARG A 112 22.49 -2.24 15.50
C ARG A 112 22.10 -1.81 16.91
N THR A 113 23.02 -1.97 17.85
CA THR A 113 22.84 -1.62 19.27
C THR A 113 23.31 -0.20 19.60
N ASP A 114 24.11 0.39 18.72
CA ASP A 114 24.69 1.72 18.87
C ASP A 114 23.73 2.84 18.46
N LEU A 115 22.69 2.54 17.69
CA LEU A 115 21.71 3.52 17.18
C LEU A 115 21.08 4.39 18.27
N GLN A 116 20.80 3.83 19.45
CA GLN A 116 20.23 4.58 20.57
C GLN A 116 21.09 5.80 20.96
N ARG A 117 22.41 5.71 20.80
CA ARG A 117 23.34 6.79 21.16
C ARG A 117 23.60 7.77 20.02
N LEU A 118 23.27 7.36 18.79
CA LEU A 118 23.57 8.13 17.59
C LEU A 118 22.39 8.98 17.12
N PHE A 119 21.18 8.68 17.60
CA PHE A 119 19.97 9.37 17.16
C PHE A 119 19.53 10.49 18.08
N GLU A 120 19.16 11.60 17.46
CA GLU A 120 18.32 12.63 18.06
C GLU A 120 16.83 12.25 17.98
N GLU A 121 15.94 13.01 18.63
CA GLU A 121 14.50 12.71 18.67
C GLU A 121 13.91 12.63 17.25
N ASP A 122 14.29 13.53 16.35
CA ASP A 122 13.80 13.57 14.98
C ASP A 122 14.31 12.38 14.15
N ASP A 123 15.55 11.95 14.35
CA ASP A 123 16.11 10.76 13.69
C ASP A 123 15.32 9.50 14.10
N GLN A 124 15.02 9.40 15.40
CA GLN A 124 14.23 8.29 15.94
C GLN A 124 12.81 8.30 15.39
N GLN A 125 12.15 9.46 15.27
CA GLN A 125 10.80 9.56 14.70
C GLN A 125 10.76 9.13 13.22
N GLU A 126 11.76 9.52 12.42
CA GLU A 126 11.88 9.08 11.03
C GLU A 126 12.05 7.56 10.94
N LEU A 127 12.87 6.97 11.83
CA LEU A 127 13.07 5.53 11.85
C LEU A 127 11.82 4.77 12.36
N LEU A 128 11.13 5.30 13.37
CA LEU A 128 9.84 4.76 13.83
C LEU A 128 8.82 4.74 12.69
N LEU A 129 8.76 5.77 11.85
CA LEU A 129 7.89 5.81 10.68
C LEU A 129 8.21 4.68 9.70
N VAL A 130 9.49 4.45 9.39
CA VAL A 130 9.93 3.36 8.52
C VAL A 130 9.46 2.01 9.06
N TYR A 131 9.67 1.72 10.34
CA TYR A 131 9.24 0.44 10.91
C TYR A 131 7.72 0.33 11.08
N THR A 132 7.00 1.41 11.37
CA THR A 132 5.52 1.40 11.35
C THR A 132 4.99 1.03 9.96
N MET A 133 5.55 1.62 8.90
CA MET A 133 5.18 1.28 7.53
C MET A 133 5.51 -0.19 7.26
N ALA A 134 6.70 -0.67 7.62
CA ALA A 134 7.10 -2.05 7.40
C ALA A 134 6.20 -3.06 8.14
N THR A 135 5.84 -2.81 9.41
CA THR A 135 4.93 -3.67 10.19
C THR A 135 3.53 -3.74 9.56
N ASN A 136 3.08 -2.70 8.86
CA ASN A 136 1.76 -2.66 8.23
C ASN A 136 1.76 -3.00 6.73
N HIS A 137 2.92 -3.09 6.09
CA HIS A 137 3.00 -3.20 4.63
C HIS A 137 2.65 -4.61 4.12
N PRO A 138 1.70 -4.76 3.17
CA PRO A 138 1.27 -6.07 2.65
C PRO A 138 2.33 -6.83 1.83
N VAL A 139 3.48 -6.21 1.52
CA VAL A 139 4.53 -6.86 0.73
C VAL A 139 5.30 -7.90 1.57
N PHE A 140 5.39 -7.64 2.87
CA PHE A 140 6.12 -8.47 3.81
C PHE A 140 5.25 -9.63 4.31
N SER A 141 5.90 -10.76 4.57
CA SER A 141 5.26 -11.90 5.19
C SER A 141 4.81 -11.56 6.62
N PHE A 142 3.96 -12.40 7.20
CA PHE A 142 3.57 -12.26 8.60
C PHE A 142 4.79 -12.25 9.55
N GLU A 143 5.74 -13.16 9.34
CA GLU A 143 6.97 -13.25 10.15
C GLU A 143 7.84 -12.00 10.01
N GLN A 144 8.00 -11.49 8.79
CA GLN A 144 8.75 -10.24 8.54
C GLN A 144 8.10 -9.05 9.24
N ARG A 145 6.77 -8.92 9.16
CA ARG A 145 6.02 -7.85 9.85
C ARG A 145 6.13 -7.95 11.37
N LEU A 146 6.09 -9.18 11.92
CA LEU A 146 6.27 -9.44 13.34
C LEU A 146 7.67 -8.99 13.79
N HIS A 147 8.72 -9.37 13.05
CA HIS A 147 10.09 -8.97 13.36
C HIS A 147 10.30 -7.46 13.28
N CYS A 148 9.75 -6.79 12.25
CA CYS A 148 9.75 -5.32 12.19
C CYS A 148 9.04 -4.70 13.40
N GLY A 149 7.98 -5.33 13.92
CA GLY A 149 7.28 -4.90 15.13
C GLY A 149 8.12 -5.04 16.42
N GLU A 150 8.95 -6.09 16.52
CA GLU A 150 9.92 -6.24 17.61
C GLU A 150 10.95 -5.11 17.59
N ILE A 151 11.48 -4.81 16.40
CA ILE A 151 12.43 -3.69 16.22
C ILE A 151 11.75 -2.37 16.55
N PHE A 152 10.52 -2.13 16.07
CA PHE A 152 9.74 -0.93 16.38
C PHE A 152 9.58 -0.75 17.90
N SER A 153 9.23 -1.81 18.62
CA SER A 153 9.03 -1.78 20.08
C SER A 153 10.33 -1.42 20.81
N LYS A 154 11.45 -2.00 20.35
CA LYS A 154 12.79 -1.64 20.86
C LYS A 154 13.11 -0.17 20.60
N LEU A 155 12.89 0.33 19.39
CA LEU A 155 13.12 1.73 19.04
C LEU A 155 12.25 2.68 19.87
N LYS A 156 10.97 2.35 20.07
CA LYS A 156 10.04 3.17 20.86
C LYS A 156 10.47 3.28 22.32
N SER A 157 11.10 2.24 22.88
CA SER A 157 11.62 2.27 24.24
C SER A 157 12.74 3.29 24.48
N TRP A 158 13.37 3.81 23.42
CA TRP A 158 14.38 4.87 23.50
C TRP A 158 13.78 6.26 23.64
N GLU A 159 12.47 6.41 23.39
CA GLU A 159 11.80 7.69 23.53
C GLU A 159 11.94 8.15 24.99
N PRO A 160 12.50 9.35 25.24
CA PRO A 160 12.65 9.85 26.59
C PRO A 160 11.26 9.93 27.22
N ARG A 161 11.05 9.17 28.29
CA ARG A 161 9.80 9.25 29.07
C ARG A 161 9.64 10.69 29.50
N ALA A 162 8.69 11.40 28.90
CA ALA A 162 8.45 12.80 29.19
C ALA A 162 8.30 12.97 30.72
N SER A 163 9.21 13.75 31.29
CA SER A 163 9.23 14.11 32.70
C SER A 163 8.02 14.98 33.03
N GLY A 164 6.93 14.35 33.45
CA GLY A 164 5.88 14.96 34.27
C GLY A 164 4.76 15.71 33.53
N GLY A 165 3.53 15.29 33.82
CA GLY A 165 2.44 16.26 33.98
C GLY A 165 1.23 16.16 33.05
N GLN A 166 0.63 14.99 32.87
CA GLN A 166 -0.83 14.84 32.88
C GLN A 166 -1.19 13.36 32.99
N ARG A 167 -1.71 12.96 34.16
CA ARG A 167 -2.37 11.68 34.35
C ARG A 167 -3.68 11.69 33.55
N TYR A 168 -3.59 11.39 32.26
CA TYR A 168 -4.61 10.56 31.64
C TYR A 168 -4.14 9.12 31.82
N SER A 169 -5.02 8.29 32.36
CA SER A 169 -4.77 6.88 32.59
C SER A 169 -4.48 6.17 31.27
N ASP A 170 -3.20 6.03 30.93
CA ASP A 170 -2.74 5.01 29.99
C ASP A 170 -2.96 3.65 30.65
N ARG A 171 -4.17 3.14 30.46
CA ARG A 171 -4.41 1.71 30.53
C ARG A 171 -3.95 1.18 29.18
N GLU A 172 -2.68 0.77 29.10
CA GLU A 172 -2.19 -0.09 28.02
C GLU A 172 -2.93 -1.44 28.13
N GLU A 173 -4.16 -1.48 27.63
CA GLU A 173 -4.81 -2.70 27.21
C GLU A 173 -4.34 -2.96 25.77
N SER A 174 -3.42 -3.90 25.62
CA SER A 174 -3.27 -4.64 24.37
C SER A 174 -4.67 -5.06 23.91
N PRO A 175 -5.14 -4.70 22.71
CA PRO A 175 -6.37 -5.27 22.19
C PRO A 175 -6.09 -6.73 21.82
N GLN A 176 -6.22 -7.62 22.81
CA GLN A 176 -6.46 -9.02 22.53
C GLN A 176 -7.82 -9.11 21.84
N SER A 177 -7.80 -9.41 20.54
CA SER A 177 -8.84 -10.13 19.79
C SER A 177 -10.29 -9.76 20.15
N ILE A 178 -10.75 -8.58 19.72
CA ILE A 178 -12.20 -8.32 19.61
C ILE A 178 -12.47 -7.78 18.21
N GLY A 179 -12.92 -8.69 17.34
CA GLY A 179 -13.31 -8.39 15.98
C GLY A 179 -13.98 -9.59 15.35
N GLN A 180 -15.19 -9.94 15.82
CA GLN A 180 -16.09 -10.66 14.95
C GLN A 180 -16.60 -9.65 13.91
N PRO A 181 -16.40 -9.90 12.60
CA PRO A 181 -16.99 -9.03 11.59
C PRO A 181 -18.50 -9.07 11.72
N ILE A 182 -19.14 -7.90 11.71
CA ILE A 182 -20.59 -7.81 11.53
C ILE A 182 -20.87 -8.23 10.09
N THR A 183 -21.43 -9.43 9.91
CA THR A 183 -21.90 -9.91 8.61
C THR A 183 -23.17 -9.16 8.23
N LEU A 184 -23.05 -8.08 7.46
CA LEU A 184 -24.18 -7.54 6.71
C LEU A 184 -24.44 -8.45 5.50
N SER A 185 -25.59 -9.13 5.50
CA SER A 185 -26.07 -9.91 4.37
C SER A 185 -26.46 -8.96 3.23
N TYR A 186 -25.69 -8.96 2.13
CA TYR A 186 -26.01 -8.23 0.90
C TYR A 186 -27.09 -8.93 0.05
N ALA A 187 -27.76 -9.95 0.59
CA ALA A 187 -28.69 -10.82 -0.15
C ALA A 187 -29.94 -10.13 -0.70
N THR A 188 -30.05 -8.81 -0.63
CA THR A 188 -31.22 -8.05 -1.10
C THR A 188 -30.90 -6.92 -2.07
N LEU A 189 -29.65 -6.78 -2.56
CA LEU A 189 -29.38 -5.85 -3.67
C LEU A 189 -29.88 -6.43 -5.00
N PRO A 190 -30.84 -5.77 -5.71
CA PRO A 190 -31.28 -6.22 -7.02
C PRO A 190 -30.12 -6.09 -8.01
N GLY A 191 -29.64 -7.21 -8.59
CA GLY A 191 -28.69 -7.19 -9.71
C GLY A 191 -27.44 -8.08 -9.60
N LEU A 192 -27.27 -8.89 -8.56
CA LEU A 192 -26.16 -9.85 -8.46
C LEU A 192 -26.69 -11.29 -8.37
N PRO A 193 -26.38 -12.21 -9.32
CA PRO A 193 -26.78 -13.61 -9.21
C PRO A 193 -25.98 -14.28 -8.08
N GLN A 194 -26.68 -14.72 -7.04
CA GLN A 194 -26.15 -15.57 -5.98
C GLN A 194 -26.54 -17.03 -6.26
N THR A 195 -25.56 -17.90 -6.48
CA THR A 195 -25.73 -19.34 -6.30
C THR A 195 -24.58 -19.87 -5.45
N ILE A 196 -24.85 -20.02 -4.15
CA ILE A 196 -24.09 -20.90 -3.26
C ILE A 196 -25.14 -21.74 -2.53
N THR A 197 -25.21 -23.03 -2.86
CA THR A 197 -25.85 -24.04 -2.02
C THR A 197 -24.75 -24.91 -1.44
N SER A 198 -24.72 -24.99 -0.12
CA SER A 198 -23.91 -25.87 0.70
C SER A 198 -24.24 -27.34 0.47
N ASP A 199 -23.25 -28.18 0.16
CA ASP A 199 -23.06 -29.44 0.90
C ASP A 199 -21.66 -30.07 0.67
N VAL A 200 -21.25 -30.85 1.66
CA VAL A 200 -19.91 -31.46 1.80
C VAL A 200 -19.80 -32.77 0.99
N THR A 201 -18.57 -33.06 0.55
CA THR A 201 -17.97 -34.36 0.14
C THR A 201 -17.90 -34.78 -1.34
N LEU A 202 -16.65 -35.08 -1.76
CA LEU A 202 -16.16 -36.03 -2.80
C LEU A 202 -15.74 -35.51 -4.20
N THR A 203 -14.41 -35.42 -4.37
CA THR A 203 -13.50 -35.76 -5.50
C THR A 203 -13.84 -35.47 -6.99
N PRO A 204 -12.83 -35.11 -7.82
CA PRO A 204 -13.02 -34.59 -9.17
C PRO A 204 -12.98 -35.70 -10.24
N ALA A 205 -14.03 -35.81 -11.04
CA ALA A 205 -13.97 -36.45 -12.36
C ALA A 205 -15.04 -35.89 -13.29
N HIS A 206 -14.57 -35.21 -14.33
CA HIS A 206 -15.13 -35.06 -15.69
C HIS A 206 -16.66 -35.10 -15.88
N TYR A 207 -17.23 -33.99 -16.35
CA TYR A 207 -18.08 -34.02 -17.54
C TYR A 207 -18.07 -32.64 -18.24
N LEU A 208 -17.65 -32.65 -19.50
CA LEU A 208 -17.72 -31.56 -20.46
C LEU A 208 -19.08 -31.60 -21.20
N GLU A 209 -19.66 -30.39 -21.35
CA GLU A 209 -20.48 -29.88 -22.46
C GLU A 209 -21.90 -30.41 -22.75
N PRO A 210 -22.76 -29.68 -23.52
CA PRO A 210 -22.58 -28.35 -24.15
C PRO A 210 -23.75 -27.37 -23.92
N LEU A 211 -23.50 -26.05 -24.01
CA LEU A 211 -24.56 -25.11 -24.37
C LEU A 211 -24.09 -24.15 -25.45
N HIS A 212 -24.81 -24.26 -26.56
CA HIS A 212 -24.59 -23.64 -27.85
C HIS A 212 -24.73 -22.10 -27.83
N THR A 213 -23.77 -21.48 -28.53
CA THR A 213 -23.94 -20.37 -29.48
C THR A 213 -24.41 -18.99 -28.98
N LEU A 214 -23.44 -18.09 -28.80
CA LEU A 214 -23.50 -16.71 -29.29
C LEU A 214 -22.19 -16.38 -30.03
N PRO A 215 -22.24 -15.64 -31.16
CA PRO A 215 -21.14 -15.61 -32.14
C PRO A 215 -19.97 -14.75 -31.66
N VAL A 216 -18.78 -15.34 -31.72
CA VAL A 216 -17.47 -14.67 -31.65
C VAL A 216 -17.17 -14.08 -33.03
N GLN A 217 -17.16 -12.76 -33.17
CA GLN A 217 -16.45 -12.11 -34.28
C GLN A 217 -14.97 -12.03 -33.93
N THR A 218 -14.16 -12.88 -34.54
CA THR A 218 -12.70 -12.73 -34.62
C THR A 218 -12.31 -12.56 -36.07
N ASP A 219 -12.26 -11.32 -36.54
CA ASP A 219 -11.53 -10.96 -37.74
C ASP A 219 -10.32 -10.10 -37.34
N PHE A 220 -9.22 -10.77 -37.01
CA PHE A 220 -7.89 -10.18 -37.07
C PHE A 220 -7.00 -11.13 -37.88
N THR A 221 -7.24 -11.17 -39.19
CA THR A 221 -6.25 -11.68 -40.13
C THR A 221 -5.22 -10.58 -40.36
N ILE A 222 -3.98 -10.83 -39.95
CA ILE A 222 -2.81 -10.04 -40.32
C ILE A 222 -2.54 -10.29 -41.81
N PRO A 223 -2.58 -9.29 -42.70
CA PRO A 223 -2.18 -9.49 -44.10
C PRO A 223 -0.65 -9.65 -44.20
N PRO A 224 -0.14 -10.41 -45.19
CA PRO A 224 1.30 -10.63 -45.37
C PRO A 224 2.02 -9.32 -45.81
N PRO A 225 3.34 -9.19 -45.54
CA PRO A 225 4.07 -7.97 -45.85
C PRO A 225 4.20 -7.77 -47.36
N GLY A 226 3.77 -6.59 -47.83
CA GLY A 226 4.00 -6.12 -49.20
C GLY A 226 5.44 -5.64 -49.44
N PRO A 227 5.85 -5.46 -50.70
CA PRO A 227 7.23 -5.17 -51.09
C PRO A 227 7.67 -3.74 -50.66
N PRO A 228 8.99 -3.48 -50.60
CA PRO A 228 9.53 -2.27 -49.97
C PRO A 228 9.18 -0.98 -50.72
N THR A 229 8.89 0.05 -49.92
CA THR A 229 8.52 1.41 -50.31
C THR A 229 9.63 2.12 -51.09
N ALA A 230 9.30 2.52 -52.32
CA ALA A 230 9.93 3.65 -52.98
C ALA A 230 8.92 4.81 -53.05
N ALA A 231 9.23 5.86 -52.29
CA ALA A 231 8.98 7.28 -52.56
C ALA A 231 7.54 7.87 -52.52
N VAL A 232 7.51 9.11 -51.99
CA VAL A 232 6.66 10.27 -52.35
C VAL A 232 5.45 10.62 -51.44
N THR A 233 5.78 11.49 -50.46
CA THR A 233 5.17 12.77 -49.96
C THR A 233 3.66 12.99 -49.76
N PRO A 234 3.29 13.85 -48.76
CA PRO A 234 1.92 14.02 -48.27
C PRO A 234 1.20 15.22 -48.92
N HIS A 235 -0.08 15.06 -49.20
CA HIS A 235 -0.99 16.16 -49.49
C HIS A 235 -2.23 16.04 -48.60
N TRP A 236 -2.73 17.22 -48.20
CA TRP A 236 -4.03 17.53 -47.59
C TRP A 236 -4.04 17.90 -46.11
N VAL A 237 -3.97 19.22 -45.93
CA VAL A 237 -4.41 20.01 -44.79
C VAL A 237 -5.85 20.47 -45.05
N GLN A 238 -6.61 20.63 -43.95
CA GLN A 238 -7.61 21.68 -43.67
C GLN A 238 -9.14 21.42 -43.71
N THR A 239 -9.74 21.83 -42.56
CA THR A 239 -11.10 22.36 -42.30
C THR A 239 -12.25 21.36 -42.31
N VAL A 240 -13.20 21.37 -41.37
CA VAL A 240 -14.22 22.42 -41.12
C VAL A 240 -14.77 22.35 -39.68
N TYR A 241 -14.84 23.49 -38.97
CA TYR A 241 -15.80 23.77 -37.89
C TYR A 241 -17.00 24.54 -38.48
N PRO A 242 -18.24 24.36 -38.01
CA PRO A 242 -19.35 25.25 -38.33
C PRO A 242 -19.56 26.35 -37.28
N GLN A 243 -19.75 27.60 -37.73
CA GLN A 243 -20.32 28.71 -36.97
C GLN A 243 -21.67 29.13 -37.56
N GLU A 244 -22.55 29.59 -36.68
CA GLU A 244 -23.95 30.02 -36.89
C GLU A 244 -24.10 31.23 -37.83
N PHE A 245 -25.16 31.21 -38.66
CA PHE A 245 -26.34 32.11 -38.65
C PHE A 245 -27.28 31.73 -39.80
#